data_AF-A0A1A2ZG14-F1
#
_entry.id   AF-A0A1A2ZG14-F1
#
_cell.length_a   1.000
_cell.length_b   1.000
_cell.length_c   1.000
_cell.angle_alpha   90.00
_cell.angle_beta   90.00
_cell.angle_gamma   90.00
#
_symmetry.space_group_name_H-M   'P 1'
#
loop_
_entity.id
_entity.type
_entity.pdbx_description
1 polymer ?
#
loop_
_entity_poly.entity_id
_entity_poly.type
_entity_poly.pdbx_seq_one_letter_code
_entity_poly.pdbx_strand_id
1 'polypeptide(L)'
;MSPQQLHTRQYFGGHAIRVITTAALVGLAAWFGFGTAHADTNHERQACALMDDHADAMRNGYSSYPSEYAFVVLSTEMPPLEAAHTLRAATQDVCPGHAADLPRDWQ
;
A
#
# COMPACT_ATOMS: atom_id res chain seq x y z
N MET A 1 47.03 -26.90 -26.56
CA MET A 1 48.18 -26.21 -25.94
C MET A 1 47.83 -24.73 -25.80
N SER A 2 47.77 -24.22 -24.58
CA SER A 2 47.95 -22.79 -24.26
C SER A 2 49.46 -22.53 -24.10
N PRO A 3 50.00 -21.30 -24.23
CA PRO A 3 49.82 -20.28 -23.18
C PRO A 3 49.75 -18.80 -23.64
N GLN A 4 49.02 -18.03 -22.83
CA GLN A 4 49.36 -16.73 -22.21
C GLN A 4 50.45 -15.83 -22.82
N GLN A 5 50.17 -14.52 -22.95
CA GLN A 5 50.94 -13.46 -22.26
C GLN A 5 50.20 -12.12 -22.32
N LEU A 6 50.21 -11.42 -21.19
CA LEU A 6 49.58 -10.12 -20.94
C LEU A 6 50.49 -8.98 -21.44
N HIS A 7 49.91 -7.95 -22.05
CA HIS A 7 50.54 -6.62 -22.09
C HIS A 7 49.57 -5.53 -21.67
N THR A 8 49.79 -5.12 -20.43
CA THR A 8 49.38 -3.89 -19.77
C THR A 8 49.53 -2.66 -20.68
N ARG A 9 48.42 -1.99 -20.98
CA ARG A 9 48.43 -0.54 -21.26
C ARG A 9 47.48 0.14 -20.29
N GLN A 10 48.09 0.67 -19.23
CA GLN A 10 47.49 1.63 -18.32
C GLN A 10 47.20 2.91 -19.11
N TYR A 11 45.92 3.19 -19.36
CA TYR A 11 45.46 4.54 -19.68
C TYR A 11 44.84 5.12 -18.41
N PHE A 12 45.58 6.05 -17.82
CA PHE A 12 45.10 7.00 -16.81
C PHE A 12 43.97 7.82 -17.43
N GLY A 13 42.74 7.55 -17.01
CA GLY A 13 41.55 8.34 -17.34
C GLY A 13 40.73 8.50 -16.06
N GLY A 14 40.86 9.68 -15.44
CA GLY A 14 40.45 10.00 -14.08
C GLY A 14 39.14 9.39 -13.60
N HIS A 15 39.21 8.72 -12.45
CA HIS A 15 38.08 8.42 -11.60
C HIS A 15 37.39 9.72 -11.17
N ALA A 16 36.31 10.10 -11.85
CA ALA A 16 35.31 11.00 -11.28
C ALA A 16 34.20 10.17 -10.63
N ILE A 17 34.56 9.41 -9.58
CA ILE A 17 33.57 8.87 -8.65
C ILE A 17 33.03 10.10 -7.91
N ARG A 18 31.88 10.62 -8.35
CA ARG A 18 31.12 11.59 -7.56
C ARG A 18 30.60 10.88 -6.33
N VAL A 19 31.38 10.91 -5.26
CA VAL A 19 30.93 10.58 -3.93
C VAL A 19 29.95 11.67 -3.52
N ILE A 20 28.65 11.40 -3.69
CA ILE A 20 27.61 12.26 -3.11
C ILE A 20 27.41 11.77 -1.69
N THR A 21 28.19 12.34 -0.78
CA THR A 21 27.98 12.21 0.67
C THR A 21 26.87 13.19 1.07
N THR A 22 25.61 12.77 0.96
CA THR A 22 24.51 13.47 1.62
C THR A 22 24.11 12.68 2.85
N ALA A 23 24.84 12.91 3.94
CA ALA A 23 24.36 12.60 5.27
C ALA A 23 23.29 13.65 5.63
N ALA A 24 22.02 13.26 5.55
CA ALA A 24 20.92 13.99 6.14
C ALA A 24 20.32 13.14 7.26
N LEU A 25 20.87 13.29 8.46
CA LEU A 25 20.15 12.98 9.70
C LEU A 25 19.27 14.20 10.04
N VAL A 26 18.19 13.93 10.78
CA VAL A 26 17.13 14.84 11.30
C VAL A 26 15.83 14.73 10.48
N GLY A 27 14.70 14.24 11.01
CA GLY A 27 14.42 13.86 12.39
C GLY A 27 13.10 13.10 12.54
N LEU A 28 13.06 12.24 13.54
CA LEU A 28 11.82 11.78 14.15
C LEU A 28 11.23 12.95 14.94
N ALA A 29 10.21 13.59 14.37
CA ALA A 29 9.38 14.56 15.07
C ALA A 29 7.92 14.21 14.78
N ALA A 30 7.29 13.57 15.77
CA ALA A 30 5.91 13.15 15.77
C ALA A 30 4.97 14.36 15.69
N TRP A 31 4.32 14.56 14.54
CA TRP A 31 3.21 15.52 14.45
C TRP A 31 1.92 14.74 14.66
N PHE A 32 1.53 14.69 15.94
CA PHE A 32 0.14 14.49 16.33
C PHE A 32 -0.72 15.61 15.73
N GLY A 33 -1.77 15.23 15.01
CA GLY A 33 -2.96 16.06 14.86
C GLY A 33 -3.09 16.87 13.57
N PHE A 34 -4.18 16.58 12.86
CA PHE A 34 -4.81 17.38 11.79
C PHE A 34 -4.30 17.20 10.36
N GLY A 35 -4.56 15.99 9.85
CA GLY A 35 -4.65 15.68 8.43
C GLY A 35 -5.80 14.71 8.15
N THR A 36 -7.02 15.01 8.61
CA THR A 36 -8.23 14.28 8.17
C THR A 36 -8.61 14.77 6.77
N ALA A 37 -7.79 14.43 5.78
CA ALA A 37 -8.08 14.62 4.37
C ALA A 37 -7.18 13.69 3.56
N HIS A 38 -7.72 12.54 3.15
CA HIS A 38 -7.15 11.66 2.10
C HIS A 38 -5.86 10.87 2.39
N ALA A 39 -5.33 10.87 3.62
CA ALA A 39 -4.16 10.05 3.97
C ALA A 39 -4.42 8.54 3.80
N ASP A 40 -5.69 8.13 3.80
CA ASP A 40 -6.07 6.72 3.70
C ASP A 40 -6.50 6.28 2.28
N THR A 41 -6.25 7.10 1.27
CA THR A 41 -6.65 6.78 -0.13
C THR A 41 -6.09 5.46 -0.65
N ASN A 42 -4.94 5.01 -0.15
CA ASN A 42 -4.40 3.70 -0.50
C ASN A 42 -5.24 2.56 0.08
N HIS A 43 -5.60 2.60 1.37
CA HIS A 43 -6.45 1.55 1.93
C HIS A 43 -7.91 1.72 1.51
N GLU A 44 -8.39 2.92 1.20
CA GLU A 44 -9.73 3.11 0.60
C GLU A 44 -9.82 2.45 -0.79
N ARG A 45 -8.78 2.61 -1.62
CA ARG A 45 -8.68 1.90 -2.91
C ARG A 45 -8.56 0.39 -2.73
N GLN A 46 -7.79 -0.05 -1.74
CA GLN A 46 -7.67 -1.48 -1.40
C GLN A 46 -9.00 -2.05 -0.91
N ALA A 47 -9.69 -1.36 -0.01
CA ALA A 47 -11.00 -1.71 0.51
C ALA A 47 -12.00 -1.89 -0.63
N CYS A 48 -11.96 -0.97 -1.58
CA CYS A 48 -12.76 -1.04 -2.79
C CYS A 48 -12.44 -2.27 -3.65
N ALA A 49 -11.15 -2.49 -3.94
CA ALA A 49 -10.70 -3.65 -4.71
C ALA A 49 -11.09 -4.98 -4.05
N LEU A 50 -11.07 -5.05 -2.71
CA LEU A 50 -11.52 -6.22 -1.95
C LEU A 50 -13.03 -6.44 -2.07
N MET A 51 -13.84 -5.38 -2.04
CA MET A 51 -15.28 -5.48 -2.27
C MET A 51 -15.62 -5.91 -3.71
N ASP A 52 -14.83 -5.49 -4.70
CA ASP A 52 -14.97 -5.96 -6.09
C ASP A 52 -14.55 -7.45 -6.24
N ASP A 53 -13.47 -7.86 -5.56
CA ASP A 53 -12.90 -9.21 -5.59
C ASP A 53 -13.74 -10.25 -4.81
N HIS A 54 -14.79 -9.83 -4.10
CA HIS A 54 -15.63 -10.72 -3.29
C HIS A 54 -16.20 -11.91 -4.07
N ALA A 55 -16.36 -11.81 -5.40
CA ALA A 55 -16.84 -12.93 -6.19
C ALA A 55 -15.92 -14.17 -6.07
N ASP A 56 -14.61 -13.96 -5.96
CA ASP A 56 -13.64 -15.02 -5.70
C ASP A 56 -13.65 -15.46 -4.23
N ALA A 57 -13.85 -14.53 -3.29
CA ALA A 57 -14.03 -14.86 -1.88
C ALA A 57 -15.26 -15.77 -1.64
N MET A 58 -16.39 -15.51 -2.32
CA MET A 58 -17.58 -16.36 -2.26
C MET A 58 -17.32 -17.75 -2.84
N ARG A 59 -16.64 -17.84 -4.00
CA ARG A 59 -16.28 -19.12 -4.63
C ARG A 59 -15.43 -19.99 -3.71
N ASN A 60 -14.59 -19.35 -2.90
CA ASN A 60 -13.71 -20.01 -1.94
C ASN A 60 -14.33 -20.19 -0.54
N GLY A 61 -15.57 -19.75 -0.32
CA GLY A 61 -16.32 -19.97 0.92
C GLY A 61 -15.95 -19.03 2.09
N TYR A 62 -15.33 -17.88 1.82
CA TYR A 62 -14.83 -16.98 2.87
C TYR A 62 -15.89 -16.01 3.43
N SER A 63 -16.82 -15.51 2.62
CA SER A 63 -17.87 -14.57 3.06
C SER A 63 -19.05 -14.55 2.08
N SER A 64 -20.22 -14.11 2.54
CA SER A 64 -21.43 -13.93 1.71
C SER A 64 -21.65 -12.47 1.28
N TYR A 65 -20.87 -11.52 1.80
CA TYR A 65 -21.07 -10.09 1.57
C TYR A 65 -19.75 -9.38 1.24
N PRO A 66 -19.71 -8.47 0.25
CA PRO A 66 -18.48 -7.77 -0.14
C PRO A 66 -17.80 -7.04 1.01
N SER A 67 -18.58 -6.34 1.83
CA SER A 67 -18.08 -5.55 2.95
C SER A 67 -17.46 -6.41 4.06
N GLU A 68 -17.99 -7.61 4.30
CA GLU A 68 -17.50 -8.51 5.34
C GLU A 68 -16.14 -9.08 4.95
N TYR A 69 -15.98 -9.52 3.70
CA TYR A 69 -14.68 -9.95 3.19
C TYR A 69 -13.63 -8.82 3.28
N ALA A 70 -13.96 -7.63 2.77
CA ALA A 70 -13.06 -6.49 2.82
C ALA A 70 -12.69 -6.10 4.25
N PHE A 71 -13.66 -6.10 5.17
CA PHE A 71 -13.42 -5.82 6.59
C PHE A 71 -12.48 -6.84 7.23
N VAL A 72 -12.67 -8.14 6.96
CA VAL A 72 -11.81 -9.21 7.51
C VAL A 72 -10.37 -9.03 7.04
N VAL A 73 -10.16 -8.77 5.75
CA VAL A 73 -8.82 -8.60 5.19
C VAL A 73 -8.16 -7.33 5.74
N LEU A 74 -8.85 -6.19 5.72
CA LEU A 74 -8.33 -4.93 6.26
C LEU A 74 -8.00 -5.04 7.76
N SER A 75 -8.81 -5.75 8.53
CA SER A 75 -8.58 -5.98 9.97
C SER A 75 -7.33 -6.81 10.27
N THR A 76 -6.70 -7.43 9.26
CA THR A 76 -5.38 -8.05 9.41
C THR A 76 -4.23 -7.04 9.34
N GLU A 77 -4.49 -5.86 8.77
CA GLU A 77 -3.49 -4.80 8.51
C GLU A 77 -3.66 -3.62 9.47
N MET A 78 -4.88 -3.35 9.94
CA MET A 78 -5.21 -2.22 10.80
C MET A 78 -6.24 -2.58 11.89
N PRO A 79 -6.41 -1.75 12.95
CA PRO A 79 -7.43 -1.96 13.96
C PRO A 79 -8.84 -2.09 13.35
N PRO A 80 -9.72 -2.96 13.89
CA PRO A 80 -11.04 -3.19 13.29
C PRO A 80 -11.91 -1.94 13.18
N LEU A 81 -11.83 -1.02 14.14
CA LEU A 81 -12.56 0.24 14.07
C LEU A 81 -12.06 1.12 12.92
N GLU A 82 -10.75 1.15 12.69
CA GLU A 82 -10.13 1.86 11.58
C GLU A 82 -10.55 1.23 10.24
N ALA A 83 -10.49 -0.11 10.14
CA ALA A 83 -10.95 -0.84 8.96
C ALA A 83 -12.42 -0.53 8.59
N ALA A 84 -13.31 -0.45 9.59
CA ALA A 84 -14.71 -0.07 9.36
C ALA A 84 -14.84 1.38 8.85
N HIS A 85 -14.05 2.30 9.39
CA HIS A 85 -14.03 3.69 8.93
C HIS A 85 -13.47 3.83 7.52
N THR A 86 -12.35 3.16 7.20
CA THR A 86 -11.74 3.12 5.87
C THR A 86 -12.70 2.51 4.85
N LEU A 87 -13.39 1.41 5.21
CA LEU A 87 -14.38 0.77 4.34
C LEU A 87 -15.56 1.71 4.05
N ARG A 88 -16.08 2.40 5.07
CA ARG A 88 -17.14 3.40 4.90
C ARG A 88 -16.68 4.56 4.02
N ALA A 89 -15.51 5.12 4.28
CA ALA A 89 -14.93 6.19 3.47
C ALA A 89 -14.74 5.75 2.00
N ALA A 90 -14.24 4.54 1.78
CA ALA A 90 -14.09 3.97 0.44
C ALA A 90 -15.41 3.92 -0.33
N THR A 91 -16.52 3.53 0.32
CA THR A 91 -17.84 3.55 -0.33
C THR A 91 -18.39 4.95 -0.60
N GLN A 92 -17.86 5.99 0.05
CA GLN A 92 -18.28 7.37 -0.20
C GLN A 92 -17.43 8.01 -1.31
N ASP A 93 -16.12 7.75 -1.27
CA ASP A 93 -15.13 8.50 -2.05
C ASP A 93 -14.58 7.73 -3.26
N VAL A 94 -14.51 6.40 -3.20
CA VAL A 94 -13.86 5.56 -4.23
C VAL A 94 -14.85 4.69 -5.00
N CYS A 95 -15.75 3.99 -4.31
CA CYS A 95 -16.77 3.12 -4.93
C CYS A 95 -18.16 3.29 -4.30
N PRO A 96 -18.90 4.34 -4.71
CA PRO A 96 -20.29 4.55 -4.30
C PRO A 96 -21.25 3.43 -4.69
N GLY A 97 -20.89 2.57 -5.64
CA GLY A 97 -21.67 1.39 -5.99
C GLY A 97 -21.81 0.38 -4.85
N HIS A 98 -20.83 0.34 -3.93
CA HIS A 98 -20.81 -0.60 -2.81
C HIS A 98 -21.45 -0.05 -1.53
N ALA A 99 -22.02 1.17 -1.55
CA ALA A 99 -22.67 1.73 -0.37
C ALA A 99 -23.80 0.83 0.17
N ALA A 100 -24.54 0.16 -0.73
CA ALA A 100 -25.61 -0.76 -0.34
C ALA A 100 -25.10 -2.12 0.20
N ASP A 101 -23.83 -2.45 -0.05
CA ASP A 101 -23.21 -3.69 0.41
C ASP A 101 -22.71 -3.61 1.86
N LEU A 102 -22.65 -2.40 2.43
CA LEU A 102 -22.30 -2.20 3.84
C LEU A 102 -23.42 -2.70 4.78
N PRO A 103 -23.06 -3.07 6.03
CA PRO A 103 -24.05 -3.26 7.10
C PRO A 103 -24.95 -2.04 7.25
N ARG A 104 -26.24 -2.25 7.54
CA ARG A 104 -27.26 -1.18 7.60
C ARG A 104 -26.88 -0.01 8.52
N ASP A 105 -26.14 -0.29 9.58
CA ASP A 105 -25.65 0.69 10.54
C ASP A 105 -24.47 1.53 10.03
N TRP A 106 -23.83 1.13 8.92
CA TRP A 106 -22.65 1.78 8.33
C TRP A 106 -22.95 2.48 6.99
N GLN A 107 -24.07 2.13 6.34
CA GLN A 107 -24.64 2.87 5.20
C GLN A 107 -24.88 4.33 5.58
#